data_AF-A0A1G8TNS5-F1
#
_entry.id   AF-A0A1G8TNS5-F1
#
_cell.length_a   1.000
_cell.length_b   1.000
_cell.length_c   1.000
_cell.angle_alpha   90.00
_cell.angle_beta   90.00
_cell.angle_gamma   90.00
#
_symmetry.space_group_name_H-M   'P 1'
#
loop_
_entity.id
_entity.type
_entity.pdbx_description
1 polymer ?
#
loop_
_entity_poly.entity_id
_entity_poly.type
_entity_poly.pdbx_seq_one_letter_code
_entity_poly.pdbx_strand_id
1 'polypeptide(L)'
;MSRRPRTAYKGLRRSPISTAVVALLVAWAGASAPSAFAATAPTPPETYVKKAACVSEGVPPTTVQNGVSWAQRLLLYTEAWKFSRGDGVKVAVIDTGVTAGPAFGARLHGLADLVQSGDTTVPAGLDDCDGHGTLVAGLIAAAPDAQSGFTGVAPDATLLSIRQSSERFARPSDNGGSDSSGAGTPASLAAAIRYAVTNGAQVINISEADCGPAGTVDSPDLSGAVQAAIAANVVIVVSAGNLDSTAACSHQNTPGKPAVTAATPADLPGVLAVGAIAEDGSAASFSIAGPWVGVAGPGTNITATNPFRGGHGQVNQITTESGTGSIQGTSFSAPYVAGVAALVRARFPHLTAAQVIHRIELTASHPAAPNGRNDYVGYGMVNPVAAVTAVLPEESGGTAAPTRATSLPVLPSATGSDHGRQVALRASLITLTLLIAFAVTAQTRRTRSRAASERAKGHDPDPVHP
;
A
#
# COMPACT_ATOMS: atom_id res chain seq x y z
N MET A 1 -21.27 77.92 -35.10
CA MET A 1 -22.58 78.62 -35.09
C MET A 1 -23.47 77.91 -36.11
N SER A 2 -24.70 77.46 -35.90
CA SER A 2 -25.71 77.73 -34.89
C SER A 2 -26.79 76.62 -34.92
N ARG A 3 -26.93 75.91 -33.81
CA ARG A 3 -28.16 75.58 -33.07
C ARG A 3 -29.40 74.96 -33.78
N ARG A 4 -29.87 73.86 -33.15
CA ARG A 4 -31.26 73.32 -33.05
C ARG A 4 -32.28 74.42 -32.60
N PRO A 5 -33.61 74.18 -32.35
CA PRO A 5 -34.43 72.94 -32.32
C PRO A 5 -35.90 73.08 -32.84
N ARG A 6 -36.70 71.99 -32.83
CA ARG A 6 -38.01 71.89 -32.12
C ARG A 6 -38.74 70.55 -32.35
N THR A 7 -39.34 70.09 -31.25
CA THR A 7 -40.11 68.85 -30.98
C THR A 7 -41.62 69.01 -31.21
N ALA A 8 -42.32 67.87 -31.42
CA ALA A 8 -43.73 67.52 -31.02
C ALA A 8 -44.49 66.80 -32.16
N TYR A 9 -45.49 65.91 -31.99
CA TYR A 9 -45.93 64.95 -30.97
C TYR A 9 -47.14 64.18 -31.59
N LYS A 10 -47.20 62.85 -31.35
CA LYS A 10 -48.37 61.93 -31.30
C LYS A 10 -49.41 61.80 -32.46
N GLY A 11 -49.66 60.53 -32.82
CA GLY A 11 -50.87 60.04 -33.49
C GLY A 11 -51.04 58.51 -33.38
N LEU A 12 -51.82 58.05 -32.39
CA LEU A 12 -52.15 56.65 -32.04
C LEU A 12 -52.92 55.89 -33.14
N ARG A 13 -52.77 54.54 -33.20
CA ARG A 13 -53.78 53.57 -32.68
C ARG A 13 -53.29 52.11 -32.78
N ARG A 14 -53.55 51.35 -31.71
CA ARG A 14 -53.23 49.94 -31.47
C ARG A 14 -54.52 49.15 -31.21
N SER A 15 -54.38 47.83 -31.37
CA SER A 15 -55.13 46.69 -30.78
C SER A 15 -56.25 46.07 -31.64
N PRO A 16 -56.63 44.79 -31.40
CA PRO A 16 -55.87 43.66 -30.80
C PRO A 16 -56.10 42.31 -31.53
N ILE A 17 -55.18 41.33 -31.43
CA ILE A 17 -55.53 39.90 -31.50
C ILE A 17 -54.71 39.14 -30.46
N SER A 18 -55.43 38.44 -29.58
CA SER A 18 -54.91 37.54 -28.55
C SER A 18 -54.50 36.20 -29.17
N THR A 19 -53.30 35.71 -28.86
CA THR A 19 -52.93 34.30 -29.00
C THR A 19 -52.21 33.85 -27.74
N ALA A 20 -52.81 32.88 -27.07
CA ALA A 20 -52.28 32.23 -25.88
C ALA A 20 -50.99 31.48 -26.20
N VAL A 21 -49.93 31.73 -25.42
CA VAL A 21 -48.67 30.98 -25.46
C VAL A 21 -48.75 29.89 -24.41
N VAL A 22 -48.75 28.63 -24.86
CA VAL A 22 -48.51 27.46 -24.01
C VAL A 22 -47.01 27.42 -23.71
N ALA A 23 -46.63 27.78 -22.49
CA ALA A 23 -45.26 27.62 -22.01
C ALA A 23 -45.04 26.13 -21.67
N LEU A 24 -44.27 25.43 -22.50
CA LEU A 24 -43.73 24.12 -22.16
C LEU A 24 -42.63 24.33 -21.11
N LEU A 25 -42.95 24.10 -19.83
CA LEU A 25 -41.96 23.97 -18.77
C LEU A 25 -41.26 22.62 -18.93
N VAL A 26 -40.10 22.63 -19.60
CA VAL A 26 -39.16 21.51 -19.52
C VAL A 26 -38.57 21.55 -18.11
N ALA A 27 -39.06 20.65 -17.25
CA ALA A 27 -38.47 20.39 -15.96
C ALA A 27 -37.06 19.82 -16.18
N TRP A 28 -36.06 20.69 -16.06
CA TRP A 28 -34.69 20.26 -15.85
C TRP A 28 -34.67 19.56 -14.49
N ALA A 29 -34.64 18.22 -14.51
CA ALA A 29 -34.34 17.44 -13.32
C ALA A 29 -32.91 17.83 -12.92
N GLY A 30 -32.80 18.75 -11.96
CA GLY A 30 -31.53 19.16 -11.40
C GLY A 30 -30.79 17.92 -10.93
N ALA A 31 -29.57 17.75 -11.40
CA ALA A 31 -28.60 16.89 -10.73
C ALA A 31 -28.58 17.34 -9.26
N SER A 32 -29.04 16.46 -8.38
CA SER A 32 -28.93 16.65 -6.94
C SER A 32 -27.48 16.98 -6.64
N ALA A 33 -27.20 18.18 -6.13
CA ALA A 33 -25.89 18.46 -5.57
C ALA A 33 -25.58 17.32 -4.58
N PRO A 34 -24.34 16.77 -4.56
CA PRO A 34 -23.99 15.78 -3.57
C PRO A 34 -24.34 16.36 -2.20
N SER A 35 -25.12 15.60 -1.42
CA SER A 35 -25.51 15.98 -0.06
C SER A 35 -24.28 16.56 0.63
N ALA A 36 -24.33 17.85 0.95
CA ALA A 36 -23.22 18.52 1.62
C ALA A 36 -22.86 17.69 2.85
N PHE A 37 -21.65 17.12 2.87
CA PHE A 37 -21.19 16.37 4.01
C PHE A 37 -21.32 17.24 5.25
N ALA A 38 -21.85 16.69 6.33
CA ALA A 38 -21.98 17.43 7.57
C ALA A 38 -20.59 17.92 8.00
N ALA A 39 -20.47 19.22 8.28
CA ALA A 39 -19.22 19.85 8.73
C ALA A 39 -18.88 19.51 10.20
N THR A 40 -19.83 18.91 10.92
CA THR A 40 -19.65 18.49 12.32
C THR A 40 -18.95 17.14 12.39
N ALA A 41 -18.07 16.99 13.38
CA ALA A 41 -17.43 15.71 13.67
C ALA A 41 -18.49 14.60 13.83
N PRO A 42 -18.30 13.43 13.18
CA PRO A 42 -19.20 12.32 13.36
C PRO A 42 -19.12 11.81 14.80
N THR A 43 -20.27 11.47 15.37
CA THR A 43 -20.32 10.74 16.64
C THR A 43 -20.05 9.26 16.40
N PRO A 44 -19.44 8.55 17.36
CA PRO A 44 -19.38 7.09 17.32
C PRO A 44 -20.76 6.50 17.03
N PRO A 45 -20.93 5.62 16.03
CA PRO A 45 -22.21 4.99 15.76
C PRO A 45 -22.60 3.98 16.86
N GLU A 46 -21.63 3.57 17.65
CA GLU A 46 -21.76 2.59 18.72
C GLU A 46 -20.94 3.03 19.93
N THR A 47 -21.30 2.52 21.11
CA THR A 47 -20.53 2.73 22.34
C THR A 47 -19.54 1.59 22.51
N TYR A 48 -18.28 1.92 22.80
CA TYR A 48 -17.24 0.95 23.12
C TYR A 48 -16.72 1.14 24.55
N VAL A 49 -16.14 0.08 25.10
CA VAL A 49 -15.47 0.06 26.40
C VAL A 49 -14.05 -0.48 26.25
N LYS A 50 -13.10 0.08 27.02
CA LYS A 50 -11.71 -0.40 27.04
C LYS A 50 -11.68 -1.82 27.61
N LYS A 51 -11.17 -2.79 26.84
CA LYS A 51 -11.03 -4.21 27.23
C LYS A 51 -9.60 -4.61 27.59
N ALA A 52 -8.61 -3.84 27.16
CA ALA A 52 -7.19 -4.12 27.39
C ALA A 52 -6.41 -2.83 27.67
N ALA A 53 -5.26 -2.95 28.34
CA ALA A 53 -4.36 -1.82 28.59
C ALA A 53 -3.85 -1.24 27.26
N CYS A 54 -3.50 0.05 27.24
CA CYS A 54 -2.89 0.62 26.03
C CYS A 54 -1.47 0.08 25.84
N VAL A 55 -1.00 -0.02 24.60
CA VAL A 55 0.39 -0.40 24.30
C VAL A 55 1.38 0.52 25.02
N SER A 56 1.05 1.80 25.14
CA SER A 56 1.83 2.80 25.86
C SER A 56 1.92 2.58 27.38
N GLU A 57 1.01 1.79 27.96
CA GLU A 57 1.00 1.41 29.38
C GLU A 57 1.82 0.12 29.62
N GLY A 58 2.21 -0.58 28.54
CA GLY A 58 2.99 -1.81 28.58
C GLY A 58 4.50 -1.57 28.59
N VAL A 59 5.25 -2.58 28.13
CA VAL A 59 6.71 -2.47 27.99
C VAL A 59 7.05 -1.57 26.80
N PRO A 60 7.81 -0.47 27.01
CA PRO A 60 8.24 0.38 25.91
C PRO A 60 9.01 -0.42 24.85
N PRO A 61 8.72 -0.21 23.55
CA PRO A 61 9.46 -0.85 22.49
C PRO A 61 10.90 -0.40 22.54
N THR A 62 11.80 -1.31 22.16
CA THR A 62 13.22 -0.97 22.10
C THR A 62 13.42 0.00 20.93
N THR A 63 13.88 1.21 21.23
CA THR A 63 14.29 2.16 20.19
C THR A 63 15.48 1.58 19.42
N VAL A 64 15.35 1.51 18.10
CA VAL A 64 16.37 0.98 17.21
C VAL A 64 17.20 2.13 16.64
N GLN A 65 18.52 2.09 16.84
CA GLN A 65 19.46 3.11 16.35
C GLN A 65 20.26 2.61 15.13
N ASN A 66 19.66 1.74 14.31
CA ASN A 66 20.35 1.04 13.22
C ASN A 66 20.43 1.82 11.89
N GLY A 67 20.16 3.12 11.91
CA GLY A 67 20.14 3.96 10.71
C GLY A 67 18.91 3.71 9.83
N VAL A 68 19.09 3.94 8.52
CA VAL A 68 18.05 3.88 7.48
C VAL A 68 17.48 2.46 7.32
N SER A 69 16.14 2.33 7.39
CA SER A 69 15.42 1.05 7.25
C SER A 69 15.59 0.42 5.87
N TRP A 70 15.38 -0.90 5.75
CA TRP A 70 15.44 -1.59 4.45
C TRP A 70 14.44 -1.01 3.45
N ALA A 71 13.22 -0.70 3.91
CA ALA A 71 12.16 -0.11 3.12
C ALA A 71 12.55 1.27 2.58
N GLN A 72 13.18 2.10 3.41
CA GLN A 72 13.69 3.42 2.98
C GLN A 72 14.82 3.28 1.95
N ARG A 73 15.73 2.32 2.13
CA ARG A 73 16.79 2.02 1.13
C ARG A 73 16.22 1.49 -0.18
N LEU A 74 15.17 0.66 -0.13
CA LEU A 74 14.57 0.06 -1.31
C LEU A 74 13.76 1.08 -2.11
N LEU A 75 12.94 1.89 -1.43
CA LEU A 75 12.04 2.84 -2.06
C LEU A 75 12.74 4.15 -2.48
N LEU A 76 13.88 4.48 -1.87
CA LEU A 76 14.68 5.68 -2.19
C LEU A 76 13.87 6.99 -2.19
N TYR A 77 12.84 7.11 -1.35
CA TYR A 77 11.97 8.29 -1.35
C TYR A 77 12.69 9.59 -0.94
N THR A 78 13.85 9.50 -0.27
CA THR A 78 14.70 10.69 -0.03
C THR A 78 15.26 11.29 -1.32
N GLU A 79 15.42 10.50 -2.39
CA GLU A 79 15.80 11.01 -3.72
C GLU A 79 14.63 11.71 -4.42
N ALA A 80 13.39 11.25 -4.18
CA ALA A 80 12.19 11.89 -4.70
C ALA A 80 12.00 13.31 -4.14
N TRP A 81 12.57 13.62 -2.96
CA TRP A 81 12.52 14.93 -2.32
C TRP A 81 13.20 16.06 -3.09
N LYS A 82 14.06 15.74 -4.06
CA LYS A 82 14.59 16.72 -5.02
C LYS A 82 13.47 17.34 -5.89
N PHE A 83 12.32 16.69 -5.96
CA PHE A 83 11.18 17.09 -6.79
C PHE A 83 9.94 17.42 -5.96
N SER A 84 9.71 16.70 -4.86
CA SER A 84 8.55 16.92 -3.98
C SER A 84 8.75 16.30 -2.61
N ARG A 85 8.28 16.97 -1.56
CA ARG A 85 8.28 16.50 -0.18
C ARG A 85 6.88 16.35 0.43
N GLY A 86 5.84 16.58 -0.37
CA GLY A 86 4.44 16.52 0.06
C GLY A 86 3.88 17.82 0.64
N ASP A 87 4.60 18.94 0.51
CA ASP A 87 4.14 20.26 0.99
C ASP A 87 2.78 20.64 0.40
N GLY A 88 1.93 21.25 1.23
CA GLY A 88 0.56 21.64 0.87
C GLY A 88 -0.43 20.47 0.70
N VAL A 89 -0.01 19.22 0.92
CA VAL A 89 -0.89 18.05 0.84
C VAL A 89 -1.33 17.59 2.24
N LYS A 90 -2.64 17.44 2.42
CA LYS A 90 -3.29 16.86 3.59
C LYS A 90 -3.56 15.38 3.38
N VAL A 91 -3.01 14.54 4.23
CA VAL A 91 -3.22 13.09 4.26
C VAL A 91 -4.03 12.73 5.49
N ALA A 92 -5.24 12.20 5.30
CA ALA A 92 -6.00 11.63 6.41
C ALA A 92 -5.51 10.21 6.72
N VAL A 93 -5.36 9.93 8.01
CA VAL A 93 -4.99 8.63 8.56
C VAL A 93 -6.21 8.11 9.32
N ILE A 94 -6.96 7.21 8.68
CA ILE A 94 -8.09 6.52 9.29
C ILE A 94 -7.56 5.21 9.87
N ASP A 95 -7.39 5.19 11.19
CA ASP A 95 -6.62 4.16 11.89
C ASP A 95 -6.99 4.13 13.39
N THR A 96 -6.08 3.70 14.27
CA THR A 96 -6.27 3.63 15.74
C THR A 96 -6.02 4.95 16.47
N GLY A 97 -5.94 6.05 15.74
CA GLY A 97 -5.50 7.35 16.24
C GLY A 97 -4.00 7.56 16.08
N VAL A 98 -3.50 8.76 16.40
CA VAL A 98 -2.07 9.11 16.26
C VAL A 98 -1.61 9.84 17.50
N THR A 99 -0.65 9.26 18.21
CA THR A 99 0.00 9.92 19.34
C THR A 99 0.83 11.10 18.84
N ALA A 100 0.54 12.29 19.35
CA ALA A 100 1.33 13.48 19.07
C ALA A 100 2.77 13.33 19.57
N GLY A 101 3.73 13.81 18.77
CA GLY A 101 5.15 13.66 19.07
C GLY A 101 6.05 14.51 18.18
N PRO A 102 7.36 14.54 18.49
CA PRO A 102 8.34 15.35 17.78
C PRO A 102 8.44 15.01 16.29
N ALA A 103 8.10 13.77 15.90
CA ALA A 103 8.09 13.34 14.50
C ALA A 103 7.09 14.11 13.62
N PHE A 104 6.02 14.66 14.21
CA PHE A 104 4.96 15.32 13.43
C PHE A 104 4.90 16.84 13.67
N GLY A 105 5.17 17.28 14.90
CA GLY A 105 5.10 18.70 15.26
C GLY A 105 3.72 19.30 14.96
N ALA A 106 3.70 20.53 14.45
CA ALA A 106 2.46 21.26 14.13
C ALA A 106 1.72 20.73 12.89
N ARG A 107 2.28 19.76 12.15
CA ARG A 107 1.67 19.19 10.94
C ARG A 107 0.63 18.11 11.23
N LEU A 108 0.50 17.66 12.47
CA LEU A 108 -0.50 16.68 12.89
C LEU A 108 -1.71 17.37 13.50
N HIS A 109 -2.89 17.08 12.95
CA HIS A 109 -4.17 17.56 13.46
C HIS A 109 -5.06 16.38 13.81
N GLY A 110 -5.65 16.41 15.01
CA GLY A 110 -6.73 15.50 15.38
C GLY A 110 -8.04 15.97 14.77
N LEU A 111 -8.79 15.05 14.14
CA LEU A 111 -10.09 15.35 13.54
C LEU A 111 -11.25 14.74 14.33
N ALA A 112 -11.22 13.43 14.52
CA ALA A 112 -12.35 12.70 15.09
C ALA A 112 -11.91 11.44 15.81
N ASP A 113 -12.76 10.99 16.72
CA ASP A 113 -12.63 9.76 17.46
C ASP A 113 -13.98 9.03 17.45
N LEU A 114 -14.01 7.90 16.74
CA LEU A 114 -15.20 7.06 16.54
C LEU A 114 -15.16 5.79 17.40
N VAL A 115 -14.16 5.65 18.26
CA VAL A 115 -14.02 4.58 19.26
C VAL A 115 -14.35 5.09 20.66
N GLN A 116 -14.02 6.35 20.93
CA GLN A 116 -14.24 7.06 22.20
C GLN A 116 -13.40 6.50 23.36
N SER A 117 -12.28 7.17 23.71
CA SER A 117 -11.39 6.70 24.81
C SER A 117 -11.93 7.01 26.20
N GLY A 118 -12.92 7.89 26.32
CA GLY A 118 -13.34 8.46 27.60
C GLY A 118 -12.35 9.47 28.20
N ASP A 119 -11.15 9.62 27.62
CA ASP A 119 -10.19 10.66 27.97
C ASP A 119 -10.42 11.92 27.12
N THR A 120 -11.06 12.92 27.70
CA THR A 120 -11.34 14.20 27.04
C THR A 120 -10.18 15.20 27.13
N THR A 121 -9.06 14.82 27.75
CA THR A 121 -7.87 15.69 27.88
C THR A 121 -7.00 15.69 26.63
N VAL A 122 -7.17 14.68 25.77
CA VAL A 122 -6.48 14.55 24.50
C VAL A 122 -7.43 14.94 23.36
N PRO A 123 -7.00 15.77 22.39
CA PRO A 123 -7.84 16.09 21.24
C PRO A 123 -8.28 14.83 20.47
N ALA A 124 -9.50 14.85 19.94
CA ALA A 124 -10.08 13.72 19.22
C ALA A 124 -9.15 13.23 18.09
N GLY A 125 -8.93 11.92 18.02
CA GLY A 125 -8.04 11.28 17.06
C GLY A 125 -6.54 11.35 17.42
N LEU A 126 -6.13 12.09 18.45
CA LEU A 126 -4.72 12.17 18.90
C LEU A 126 -4.38 11.24 20.08
N ASP A 127 -5.23 10.26 20.30
CA ASP A 127 -5.04 9.23 21.31
C ASP A 127 -4.95 7.87 20.60
N ASP A 128 -3.76 7.26 20.65
CA ASP A 128 -3.49 5.97 20.05
C ASP A 128 -3.17 4.94 21.14
N CYS A 129 -4.17 4.15 21.50
CA CYS A 129 -4.06 3.12 22.54
C CYS A 129 -3.42 1.83 21.99
N ASP A 130 -3.45 1.65 20.67
CA ASP A 130 -2.96 0.48 19.97
C ASP A 130 -1.52 0.68 19.46
N GLY A 131 -1.10 1.92 19.26
CA GLY A 131 0.19 2.32 18.70
C GLY A 131 0.27 2.17 17.17
N HIS A 132 -0.70 1.52 16.54
CA HIS A 132 -0.69 1.19 15.12
C HIS A 132 -0.77 2.45 14.25
N GLY A 133 -1.75 3.32 14.47
CA GLY A 133 -1.93 4.53 13.68
C GLY A 133 -0.76 5.51 13.81
N THR A 134 -0.08 5.56 14.95
CA THR A 134 1.15 6.35 15.10
C THR A 134 2.28 5.83 14.24
N LEU A 135 2.46 4.51 14.12
CA LEU A 135 3.44 3.91 13.21
C LEU A 135 3.10 4.23 11.75
N VAL A 136 1.82 4.06 11.37
CA VAL A 136 1.31 4.36 10.02
C VAL A 136 1.53 5.83 9.66
N ALA A 137 1.15 6.75 10.53
CA ALA A 137 1.42 8.18 10.38
C ALA A 137 2.92 8.48 10.22
N GLY A 138 3.77 7.78 10.99
CA GLY A 138 5.22 7.86 10.90
C GLY A 138 5.76 7.51 9.52
N LEU A 139 5.28 6.40 8.95
CA LEU A 139 5.65 5.95 7.60
C LEU A 139 5.22 6.95 6.52
N ILE A 140 4.07 7.61 6.69
CA ILE A 140 3.59 8.62 5.75
C ILE A 140 4.43 9.89 5.83
N ALA A 141 4.56 10.52 7.00
CA ALA A 141 5.02 11.91 7.10
C ALA A 141 5.86 12.26 8.35
N ALA A 142 6.53 11.28 8.98
CA ALA A 142 7.50 11.62 10.02
C ALA A 142 8.58 12.56 9.46
N ALA A 143 8.85 13.64 10.19
CA ALA A 143 9.98 14.52 9.95
C ALA A 143 11.29 13.72 9.99
N PRO A 144 12.32 14.14 9.23
CA PRO A 144 13.63 13.53 9.32
C PRO A 144 14.16 13.57 10.76
N ASP A 145 14.44 12.41 11.32
CA ASP A 145 15.11 12.29 12.61
C ASP A 145 16.62 12.19 12.40
N ALA A 146 17.35 13.20 12.85
CA ALA A 146 18.81 13.26 12.69
C ALA A 146 19.54 12.17 13.48
N GLN A 147 18.94 11.61 14.54
CA GLN A 147 19.56 10.58 15.36
C GLN A 147 19.40 9.19 14.74
N SER A 148 18.17 8.80 14.40
CA SER A 148 17.90 7.47 13.85
C SER A 148 18.08 7.38 12.32
N GLY A 149 18.05 8.50 11.61
CA GLY A 149 18.00 8.55 10.14
C GLY A 149 16.63 8.18 9.55
N PHE A 150 15.63 7.90 10.40
CA PHE A 150 14.28 7.59 9.99
C PHE A 150 13.55 8.83 9.46
N THR A 151 12.68 8.61 8.48
CA THR A 151 11.75 9.63 7.99
C THR A 151 10.60 8.97 7.24
N GLY A 152 9.43 9.61 7.25
CA GLY A 152 8.31 9.22 6.42
C GLY A 152 8.53 9.59 4.95
N VAL A 153 7.69 9.05 4.07
CA VAL A 153 7.81 9.26 2.62
C VAL A 153 7.60 10.74 2.21
N ALA A 154 6.60 11.40 2.80
CA ALA A 154 6.17 12.76 2.52
C ALA A 154 6.30 13.64 3.78
N PRO A 155 7.52 13.97 4.22
CA PRO A 155 7.78 14.61 5.51
C PRO A 155 7.25 16.04 5.64
N ASP A 156 6.84 16.69 4.55
CA ASP A 156 6.26 18.05 4.60
C ASP A 156 4.73 18.02 4.47
N ALA A 157 4.12 16.83 4.33
CA ALA A 157 2.68 16.68 4.32
C ALA A 157 2.06 16.96 5.69
N THR A 158 0.80 17.42 5.68
CA THR A 158 -0.04 17.60 6.86
C THR A 158 -0.84 16.33 7.11
N LEU A 159 -0.84 15.82 8.35
CA LEU A 159 -1.59 14.63 8.74
C LEU A 159 -2.90 15.02 9.45
N LEU A 160 -3.98 14.34 9.08
CA LEU A 160 -5.30 14.46 9.68
C LEU A 160 -5.68 13.12 10.32
N SER A 161 -5.62 13.01 11.65
CA SER A 161 -5.88 11.76 12.35
C SER A 161 -7.37 11.57 12.64
N ILE A 162 -7.92 10.42 12.24
CA ILE A 162 -9.25 9.96 12.62
C ILE A 162 -9.10 8.57 13.26
N ARG A 163 -9.39 8.47 14.56
CA ARG A 163 -9.46 7.16 15.22
C ARG A 163 -10.78 6.48 14.86
N GLN A 164 -10.72 5.41 14.09
CA GLN A 164 -11.90 4.69 13.60
C GLN A 164 -11.98 3.25 14.12
N SER A 165 -10.84 2.61 14.41
CA SER A 165 -10.77 1.25 14.95
C SER A 165 -9.87 1.17 16.18
N SER A 166 -9.98 0.09 16.95
CA SER A 166 -9.05 -0.24 18.04
C SER A 166 -9.26 -1.68 18.52
N GLU A 167 -8.17 -2.42 18.72
CA GLU A 167 -8.20 -3.75 19.33
C GLU A 167 -8.22 -3.69 20.86
N ARG A 168 -8.08 -2.50 21.47
CA ARG A 168 -8.14 -2.30 22.93
C ARG A 168 -9.53 -1.93 23.43
N PHE A 169 -10.47 -1.74 22.52
CA PHE A 169 -11.85 -1.40 22.81
C PHE A 169 -12.79 -2.42 22.14
N ALA A 170 -13.91 -2.72 22.76
CA ALA A 170 -14.93 -3.60 22.22
C ALA A 170 -16.33 -3.13 22.64
N ARG A 171 -17.38 -3.68 22.01
CA ARG A 171 -18.75 -3.35 22.42
C ARG A 171 -19.00 -3.91 23.83
N PRO A 172 -19.80 -3.22 24.67
CA PRO A 172 -20.20 -3.76 25.97
C PRO A 172 -20.89 -5.14 25.91
N SER A 173 -21.54 -5.45 24.79
CA SER A 173 -22.21 -6.74 24.55
C SER A 173 -21.24 -7.88 24.25
N ASP A 174 -20.03 -7.56 23.80
CA ASP A 174 -18.99 -8.54 23.58
C ASP A 174 -18.34 -8.71 24.95
N ASN A 175 -18.26 -9.94 25.48
CA ASN A 175 -18.03 -10.24 26.91
C ASN A 175 -16.65 -9.79 27.50
N GLY A 176 -16.00 -8.76 26.96
CA GLY A 176 -14.79 -8.12 27.49
C GLY A 176 -13.54 -8.99 27.44
N GLY A 177 -13.64 -10.21 26.93
CA GLY A 177 -12.51 -11.11 26.75
C GLY A 177 -11.59 -10.67 25.62
N SER A 178 -10.35 -11.15 25.65
CA SER A 178 -9.33 -10.94 24.59
C SER A 178 -9.84 -11.32 23.20
N ASP A 179 -10.79 -12.25 23.11
CA ASP A 179 -11.30 -12.82 21.85
C ASP A 179 -12.51 -12.04 21.29
N SER A 180 -12.93 -10.96 21.96
CA SER A 180 -13.98 -10.07 21.43
C SER A 180 -13.46 -9.30 20.21
N SER A 181 -14.34 -8.99 19.26
CA SER A 181 -13.99 -8.12 18.14
C SER A 181 -13.52 -6.74 18.64
N GLY A 182 -12.54 -6.15 17.96
CA GLY A 182 -12.14 -4.76 18.17
C GLY A 182 -13.26 -3.77 17.85
N ALA A 183 -13.04 -2.51 18.23
CA ALA A 183 -13.88 -1.40 17.83
C ALA A 183 -13.69 -1.05 16.35
N GLY A 184 -14.76 -0.62 15.70
CA GLY A 184 -14.78 -0.26 14.29
C GLY A 184 -15.92 -0.97 13.54
N THR A 185 -16.56 -0.25 12.62
CA THR A 185 -17.60 -0.81 11.74
C THR A 185 -17.50 -0.20 10.34
N PRO A 186 -18.07 -0.86 9.31
CA PRO A 186 -18.21 -0.25 8.00
C PRO A 186 -18.93 1.12 8.03
N ALA A 187 -19.88 1.31 8.95
CA ALA A 187 -20.58 2.58 9.15
C ALA A 187 -19.66 3.66 9.76
N SER A 188 -18.83 3.32 10.77
CA SER A 188 -17.87 4.29 11.31
C SER A 188 -16.78 4.62 10.27
N LEU A 189 -16.37 3.66 9.45
CA LEU A 189 -15.44 3.90 8.34
C LEU A 189 -16.03 4.84 7.28
N ALA A 190 -17.29 4.62 6.89
CA ALA A 190 -18.01 5.51 5.97
C ALA A 190 -18.08 6.95 6.50
N ALA A 191 -18.39 7.11 7.80
CA ALA A 191 -18.40 8.42 8.47
C ALA A 191 -17.01 9.08 8.50
N ALA A 192 -15.96 8.31 8.80
CA ALA A 192 -14.57 8.78 8.81
C ALA A 192 -14.13 9.28 7.43
N ILE A 193 -14.42 8.53 6.36
CA ILE A 193 -14.09 8.92 4.98
C ILE A 193 -14.75 10.25 4.62
N ARG A 194 -16.06 10.38 4.86
CA ARG A 194 -16.80 11.62 4.59
C ARG A 194 -16.22 12.80 5.37
N TYR A 195 -15.90 12.58 6.64
CA TYR A 195 -15.36 13.64 7.48
C TYR A 195 -13.94 14.06 7.07
N ALA A 196 -13.10 13.12 6.63
CA ALA A 196 -11.80 13.41 6.04
C ALA A 196 -11.92 14.31 4.80
N VAL A 197 -12.86 13.99 3.90
CA VAL A 197 -13.15 14.79 2.69
C VAL A 197 -13.57 16.22 3.07
N THR A 198 -14.51 16.38 4.01
CA THR A 198 -14.98 17.70 4.47
C THR A 198 -13.86 18.55 5.08
N ASN A 199 -12.86 17.92 5.69
CA ASN A 199 -11.69 18.59 6.26
C ASN A 199 -10.55 18.83 5.26
N GLY A 200 -10.81 18.58 3.98
CA GLY A 200 -9.90 18.87 2.87
C GLY A 200 -8.78 17.86 2.72
N ALA A 201 -8.98 16.61 3.15
CA ALA A 201 -8.05 15.53 2.82
C ALA A 201 -7.92 15.39 1.31
N GLN A 202 -6.68 15.29 0.84
CA GLN A 202 -6.33 15.08 -0.56
C GLN A 202 -5.90 13.63 -0.81
N VAL A 203 -5.39 12.97 0.23
CA VAL A 203 -5.12 11.54 0.27
C VAL A 203 -5.76 10.99 1.55
N ILE A 204 -6.37 9.82 1.49
CA ILE A 204 -6.87 9.09 2.65
C ILE A 204 -6.14 7.75 2.68
N ASN A 205 -5.43 7.47 3.77
CA ASN A 205 -4.91 6.15 4.10
C ASN A 205 -5.91 5.42 4.98
N ILE A 206 -6.31 4.22 4.57
CA ILE A 206 -7.16 3.31 5.34
C ILE A 206 -6.36 2.04 5.59
N SER A 207 -6.00 1.81 6.85
CA SER A 207 -5.23 0.63 7.24
C SER A 207 -6.10 -0.62 7.46
N GLU A 208 -7.40 -0.41 7.64
CA GLU A 208 -8.40 -1.44 7.89
C GLU A 208 -8.85 -2.13 6.59
N ALA A 209 -9.00 -3.44 6.66
CA ALA A 209 -9.61 -4.24 5.60
C ALA A 209 -10.45 -5.33 6.26
N ASP A 210 -11.77 -5.14 6.25
CA ASP A 210 -12.71 -6.11 6.76
C ASP A 210 -12.86 -7.22 5.71
N CYS A 211 -12.44 -8.43 6.06
CA CYS A 211 -12.55 -9.57 5.18
C CYS A 211 -13.88 -10.28 5.35
N GLY A 212 -14.32 -10.96 4.31
CA GLY A 212 -15.42 -11.90 4.40
C GLY A 212 -15.51 -12.77 3.15
N PRO A 213 -16.47 -13.70 3.09
CA PRO A 213 -16.75 -14.40 1.84
C PRO A 213 -16.98 -13.41 0.70
N ALA A 214 -16.38 -13.67 -0.45
CA ALA A 214 -16.56 -12.81 -1.61
C ALA A 214 -18.05 -12.74 -2.00
N GLY A 215 -18.54 -11.54 -2.26
CA GLY A 215 -19.95 -11.29 -2.58
C GLY A 215 -20.88 -11.23 -1.36
N THR A 216 -20.38 -11.30 -0.12
CA THR A 216 -21.21 -11.14 1.09
C THR A 216 -20.91 -9.87 1.88
N VAL A 217 -19.81 -9.17 1.60
CA VAL A 217 -19.51 -7.87 2.22
C VAL A 217 -20.16 -6.78 1.36
N ASP A 218 -21.42 -6.48 1.65
CA ASP A 218 -22.13 -5.33 1.05
C ASP A 218 -22.36 -4.28 2.14
N SER A 219 -21.66 -3.15 2.01
CA SER A 219 -21.93 -1.95 2.80
C SER A 219 -22.22 -0.80 1.85
N PRO A 220 -23.49 -0.61 1.44
CA PRO A 220 -23.87 0.47 0.52
C PRO A 220 -23.48 1.85 1.04
N ASP A 221 -23.48 2.04 2.36
CA ASP A 221 -23.07 3.30 2.97
C ASP A 221 -21.56 3.55 2.82
N LEU A 222 -20.72 2.53 3.06
CA LEU A 222 -19.27 2.60 2.85
C LEU A 222 -18.92 2.78 1.38
N SER A 223 -19.54 2.00 0.49
CA SER A 223 -19.37 2.15 -0.96
C SER A 223 -19.76 3.56 -1.41
N GLY A 224 -20.90 4.07 -0.93
CA GLY A 224 -21.34 5.44 -1.17
C GLY A 224 -20.34 6.49 -0.68
N ALA A 225 -19.76 6.31 0.51
CA ALA A 225 -18.72 7.20 1.05
C ALA A 225 -17.43 7.19 0.23
N VAL A 226 -16.98 6.01 -0.22
CA VAL A 226 -15.82 5.85 -1.11
C VAL A 226 -16.05 6.54 -2.44
N GLN A 227 -17.18 6.29 -3.10
CA GLN A 227 -17.49 6.94 -4.38
C GLN A 227 -17.63 8.46 -4.23
N ALA A 228 -18.19 8.93 -3.13
CA ALA A 228 -18.23 10.35 -2.78
C ALA A 228 -16.83 10.98 -2.67
N ALA A 229 -15.91 10.33 -1.98
CA ALA A 229 -14.53 10.80 -1.83
C ALA A 229 -13.78 10.82 -3.16
N ILE A 230 -13.96 9.80 -4.00
CA ILE A 230 -13.41 9.76 -5.36
C ILE A 230 -13.96 10.91 -6.21
N ALA A 231 -15.28 11.14 -6.16
CA ALA A 231 -15.93 12.25 -6.86
C ALA A 231 -15.46 13.63 -6.35
N ALA A 232 -15.05 13.72 -5.08
CA ALA A 232 -14.42 14.89 -4.49
C ALA A 232 -12.91 15.02 -4.80
N ASN A 233 -12.39 14.21 -5.73
CA ASN A 233 -11.00 14.23 -6.17
C ASN A 233 -9.99 13.89 -5.05
N VAL A 234 -10.34 12.92 -4.20
CA VAL A 234 -9.50 12.40 -3.12
C VAL A 234 -8.93 11.04 -3.52
N VAL A 235 -7.62 10.86 -3.34
CA VAL A 235 -6.95 9.56 -3.54
C VAL A 235 -7.18 8.72 -2.29
N ILE A 236 -7.75 7.53 -2.44
CA ILE A 236 -7.97 6.60 -1.33
C ILE A 236 -7.00 5.44 -1.49
N VAL A 237 -6.14 5.24 -0.50
CA VAL A 237 -5.14 4.18 -0.43
C VAL A 237 -5.53 3.23 0.70
N VAL A 238 -5.69 1.95 0.40
CA VAL A 238 -6.25 0.95 1.33
C VAL A 238 -5.31 -0.25 1.43
N SER A 239 -5.16 -0.82 2.62
CA SER A 239 -4.45 -2.09 2.81
C SER A 239 -5.19 -3.24 2.10
N ALA A 240 -4.47 -4.19 1.49
CA ALA A 240 -5.11 -5.31 0.80
C ALA A 240 -5.73 -6.36 1.75
N GLY A 241 -5.45 -6.28 3.05
CA GLY A 241 -5.84 -7.27 4.06
C GLY A 241 -4.74 -8.30 4.34
N ASN A 242 -4.78 -8.89 5.53
CA ASN A 242 -3.81 -9.88 6.00
C ASN A 242 -4.52 -11.21 6.28
N LEU A 243 -3.95 -12.32 5.81
CA LEU A 243 -4.40 -13.65 6.19
C LEU A 243 -4.28 -13.83 7.70
N ASP A 244 -5.38 -14.25 8.29
CA ASP A 244 -5.45 -14.65 9.69
C ASP A 244 -6.31 -15.91 9.78
N SER A 245 -5.68 -17.00 10.22
CA SER A 245 -6.33 -18.31 10.36
C SER A 245 -7.48 -18.35 11.38
N THR A 246 -7.61 -17.31 12.20
CA THR A 246 -8.61 -17.22 13.28
C THR A 246 -9.73 -16.21 12.99
N ALA A 247 -9.63 -15.47 11.89
CA ALA A 247 -10.53 -14.36 11.57
C ALA A 247 -11.23 -14.55 10.21
N ALA A 248 -11.98 -13.53 9.80
CA ALA A 248 -12.70 -13.51 8.54
C ALA A 248 -11.76 -13.54 7.30
N CYS A 249 -10.49 -13.20 7.47
CA CYS A 249 -9.43 -13.32 6.45
C CYS A 249 -8.76 -14.72 6.43
N SER A 250 -9.51 -15.80 6.62
CA SER A 250 -8.93 -17.16 6.80
C SER A 250 -8.57 -17.89 5.51
N HIS A 251 -9.07 -17.43 4.36
CA HIS A 251 -8.85 -18.09 3.07
C HIS A 251 -8.09 -17.17 2.10
N GLN A 252 -6.99 -17.68 1.54
CA GLN A 252 -6.25 -16.99 0.49
C GLN A 252 -6.94 -17.15 -0.87
N ASN A 253 -6.99 -16.07 -1.64
CA ASN A 253 -7.47 -16.10 -3.01
C ASN A 253 -6.45 -16.77 -3.92
N THR A 254 -6.93 -17.50 -4.92
CA THR A 254 -6.07 -18.07 -5.96
C THR A 254 -6.00 -17.09 -7.13
N PRO A 255 -4.81 -16.59 -7.53
CA PRO A 255 -4.68 -15.67 -8.65
C PRO A 255 -5.32 -16.19 -9.94
N GLY A 256 -5.98 -15.30 -10.68
CA GLY A 256 -6.69 -15.64 -11.92
C GLY A 256 -7.92 -16.52 -11.74
N LYS A 257 -8.38 -16.75 -10.50
CA LYS A 257 -9.68 -17.36 -10.19
C LYS A 257 -10.61 -16.32 -9.57
N PRO A 258 -11.94 -16.53 -9.60
CA PRO A 258 -12.86 -15.72 -8.82
C PRO A 258 -12.41 -15.67 -7.36
N ALA A 259 -12.38 -14.47 -6.78
CA ALA A 259 -12.05 -14.30 -5.36
C ALA A 259 -13.07 -15.07 -4.51
N VAL A 260 -12.58 -15.69 -3.44
CA VAL A 260 -13.38 -16.37 -2.41
C VAL A 260 -13.42 -15.56 -1.11
N THR A 261 -12.44 -14.69 -0.91
CA THR A 261 -12.32 -13.77 0.22
C THR A 261 -12.33 -12.35 -0.31
N ALA A 262 -13.36 -11.58 0.00
CA ALA A 262 -13.39 -10.12 -0.16
C ALA A 262 -12.53 -9.45 0.92
N ALA A 263 -12.02 -8.26 0.63
CA ALA A 263 -11.30 -7.40 1.57
C ALA A 263 -11.80 -5.97 1.38
N THR A 264 -12.77 -5.54 2.18
CA THR A 264 -13.46 -4.26 2.01
C THR A 264 -12.87 -3.21 2.95
N PRO A 265 -12.56 -1.98 2.48
CA PRO A 265 -12.92 -1.39 1.19
C PRO A 265 -11.90 -1.59 0.06
N ALA A 266 -10.86 -2.41 0.22
CA ALA A 266 -9.82 -2.59 -0.80
C ALA A 266 -10.37 -3.17 -2.12
N ASP A 267 -11.45 -3.95 -2.06
CA ASP A 267 -12.14 -4.52 -3.21
C ASP A 267 -13.17 -3.59 -3.88
N LEU A 268 -13.35 -2.37 -3.35
CA LEU A 268 -14.24 -1.37 -3.95
C LEU A 268 -13.58 -0.66 -5.15
N PRO A 269 -14.34 -0.36 -6.21
CA PRO A 269 -13.77 0.27 -7.40
C PRO A 269 -13.30 1.71 -7.14
N GLY A 270 -12.13 2.03 -7.67
CA GLY A 270 -11.55 3.39 -7.68
C GLY A 270 -10.68 3.74 -6.47
N VAL A 271 -10.52 2.82 -5.51
CA VAL A 271 -9.45 2.92 -4.49
C VAL A 271 -8.16 2.30 -5.02
N LEU A 272 -7.03 2.67 -4.43
CA LEU A 272 -5.74 2.02 -4.66
C LEU A 272 -5.44 1.03 -3.54
N ALA A 273 -5.75 -0.24 -3.77
CA ALA A 273 -5.44 -1.31 -2.84
C ALA A 273 -3.96 -1.70 -2.88
N VAL A 274 -3.35 -1.86 -1.70
CA VAL A 274 -1.91 -2.02 -1.53
C VAL A 274 -1.58 -3.36 -0.89
N GLY A 275 -0.94 -4.23 -1.68
CA GLY A 275 -0.34 -5.48 -1.19
C GLY A 275 0.97 -5.25 -0.43
N ALA A 276 1.42 -6.28 0.28
CA ALA A 276 2.68 -6.26 1.02
C ALA A 276 3.75 -7.06 0.30
N ILE A 277 4.98 -6.53 0.25
CA ILE A 277 6.18 -7.29 -0.12
C ILE A 277 7.09 -7.53 1.10
N ALA A 278 7.84 -8.62 1.03
CA ALA A 278 8.92 -8.93 1.96
C ALA A 278 10.25 -8.30 1.53
N GLU A 279 11.26 -8.38 2.41
CA GLU A 279 12.61 -7.83 2.15
C GLU A 279 13.30 -8.39 0.90
N ASP A 280 12.97 -9.62 0.51
CA ASP A 280 13.50 -10.27 -0.69
C ASP A 280 12.77 -9.86 -1.98
N GLY A 281 11.78 -8.96 -1.88
CA GLY A 281 10.95 -8.49 -2.98
C GLY A 281 9.80 -9.43 -3.36
N SER A 282 9.65 -10.57 -2.69
CA SER A 282 8.50 -11.46 -2.88
C SER A 282 7.23 -10.86 -2.27
N ALA A 283 6.05 -11.30 -2.73
CA ALA A 283 4.81 -10.96 -2.06
C ALA A 283 4.80 -11.58 -0.65
N ALA A 284 4.45 -10.80 0.36
CA ALA A 284 4.36 -11.28 1.73
C ALA A 284 3.29 -12.36 1.81
N SER A 285 3.59 -13.49 2.47
CA SER A 285 2.72 -14.67 2.48
C SER A 285 1.34 -14.40 3.09
N PHE A 286 1.24 -13.41 3.99
CA PHE A 286 -0.03 -12.99 4.60
C PHE A 286 -0.82 -12.02 3.72
N SER A 287 -0.24 -11.40 2.69
CA SER A 287 -0.97 -10.40 1.89
C SER A 287 -2.11 -11.07 1.14
N ILE A 288 -3.35 -10.63 1.36
CA ILE A 288 -4.51 -11.15 0.61
C ILE A 288 -4.33 -10.78 -0.86
N ALA A 289 -4.33 -11.79 -1.73
CA ALA A 289 -4.29 -11.60 -3.17
C ALA A 289 -5.69 -11.22 -3.66
N GLY A 290 -5.77 -10.42 -4.72
CA GLY A 290 -7.06 -10.12 -5.33
C GLY A 290 -6.96 -9.36 -6.65
N PRO A 291 -8.00 -9.46 -7.50
CA PRO A 291 -8.08 -8.67 -8.73
C PRO A 291 -8.14 -7.16 -8.47
N TRP A 292 -8.39 -6.72 -7.24
CA TRP A 292 -8.40 -5.32 -6.83
C TRP A 292 -7.01 -4.76 -6.46
N VAL A 293 -6.01 -5.60 -6.18
CA VAL A 293 -4.67 -5.11 -5.79
C VAL A 293 -4.07 -4.30 -6.95
N GLY A 294 -3.76 -3.02 -6.67
CA GLY A 294 -3.25 -2.07 -7.66
C GLY A 294 -1.73 -1.97 -7.64
N VAL A 295 -1.11 -1.89 -6.46
CA VAL A 295 0.35 -1.87 -6.27
C VAL A 295 0.72 -2.58 -4.96
N ALA A 296 2.02 -2.67 -4.68
CA ALA A 296 2.52 -3.14 -3.39
C ALA A 296 3.53 -2.18 -2.76
N GLY A 297 3.70 -2.29 -1.45
CA GLY A 297 4.74 -1.61 -0.69
C GLY A 297 5.43 -2.55 0.31
N PRO A 298 6.56 -2.14 0.91
CA PRO A 298 7.17 -2.87 2.02
C PRO A 298 6.16 -3.20 3.12
N GLY A 299 6.08 -4.47 3.56
CA GLY A 299 5.11 -4.89 4.58
C GLY A 299 5.65 -5.82 5.67
N THR A 300 6.93 -6.20 5.63
CA THR A 300 7.57 -7.06 6.64
C THR A 300 8.72 -6.34 7.34
N ASN A 301 8.99 -6.67 8.61
CA ASN A 301 10.13 -6.13 9.36
C ASN A 301 10.22 -4.60 9.25
N ILE A 302 9.07 -3.95 9.41
CA ILE A 302 8.93 -2.52 9.23
C ILE A 302 9.58 -1.80 10.40
N THR A 303 10.21 -0.68 10.09
CA THR A 303 10.72 0.26 11.08
C THR A 303 9.92 1.55 10.94
N ALA A 304 9.37 2.05 12.05
CA ALA A 304 8.53 3.24 12.08
C ALA A 304 8.76 4.06 13.37
N THR A 305 8.11 5.21 13.52
CA THR A 305 8.27 6.10 14.68
C THR A 305 7.86 5.45 15.99
N ASN A 306 8.54 5.77 17.10
CA ASN A 306 8.12 5.30 18.41
C ASN A 306 6.67 5.77 18.73
N PRO A 307 5.73 4.86 19.01
CA PRO A 307 4.32 5.21 19.19
C PRO A 307 3.99 5.75 20.59
N PHE A 308 4.96 5.81 21.51
CA PHE A 308 4.74 6.25 22.88
C PHE A 308 4.65 7.79 22.96
N ARG A 309 3.85 8.30 23.90
CA ARG A 309 3.77 9.75 24.16
C ARG A 309 5.14 10.29 24.57
N GLY A 310 5.64 11.26 23.82
CA GLY A 310 7.00 11.80 24.01
C GLY A 310 8.12 10.81 23.67
N GLY A 311 7.80 9.67 23.04
CA GLY A 311 8.77 8.72 22.54
C GLY A 311 9.62 9.32 21.43
N HIS A 312 10.92 9.02 21.46
CA HIS A 312 11.88 9.44 20.44
C HIS A 312 12.43 8.23 19.67
N GLY A 313 12.90 8.50 18.45
CA GLY A 313 13.49 7.53 17.56
C GLY A 313 12.48 6.60 16.89
N GLN A 314 13.00 5.48 16.41
CA GLN A 314 12.27 4.49 15.62
C GLN A 314 12.22 3.14 16.34
N VAL A 315 11.23 2.33 15.98
CA VAL A 315 10.98 1.00 16.53
C VAL A 315 10.72 0.03 15.37
N ASN A 316 11.09 -1.24 15.54
CA ASN A 316 10.81 -2.30 14.56
C ASN A 316 10.02 -3.48 15.14
N GLN A 317 9.65 -3.37 16.42
CA GLN A 317 8.90 -4.35 17.17
C GLN A 317 7.91 -3.64 18.10
N ILE A 318 6.78 -4.29 18.37
CA ILE A 318 5.84 -3.88 19.41
C ILE A 318 5.64 -5.05 20.37
N THR A 319 5.56 -4.73 21.65
CA THR A 319 5.16 -5.68 22.70
C THR A 319 3.67 -5.53 22.97
N THR A 320 2.95 -6.63 22.84
CA THR A 320 1.54 -6.75 23.20
C THR A 320 1.37 -7.84 24.27
N GLU A 321 0.15 -8.07 24.72
CA GLU A 321 -0.19 -9.18 25.64
C GLU A 321 0.14 -10.55 25.02
N SER A 322 0.12 -10.65 23.68
CA SER A 322 0.50 -11.86 22.94
C SER A 322 2.02 -12.03 22.78
N GLY A 323 2.81 -11.08 23.28
CA GLY A 323 4.27 -11.06 23.19
C GLY A 323 4.83 -9.96 22.30
N THR A 324 6.14 -10.00 22.09
CA THR A 324 6.87 -9.05 21.24
C THR A 324 6.99 -9.60 19.82
N GLY A 325 6.53 -8.84 18.84
CA GLY A 325 6.56 -9.21 17.42
C GLY A 325 7.14 -8.11 16.54
N SER A 326 7.63 -8.50 15.36
CA SER A 326 8.01 -7.57 14.29
C SER A 326 6.80 -6.79 13.79
N ILE A 327 7.01 -5.54 13.40
CA ILE A 327 5.97 -4.73 12.76
C ILE A 327 5.80 -5.22 11.31
N GLN A 328 4.62 -5.71 10.98
CA GLN A 328 4.30 -6.25 9.66
C GLN A 328 2.80 -6.23 9.38
N GLY A 329 2.44 -6.17 8.11
CA GLY A 329 1.05 -6.09 7.65
C GLY A 329 0.92 -5.20 6.41
N THR A 330 -0.12 -5.46 5.62
CA THR A 330 -0.51 -4.59 4.48
C THR A 330 -0.90 -3.18 4.94
N SER A 331 -1.36 -3.04 6.19
CA SER A 331 -1.57 -1.77 6.87
C SER A 331 -0.32 -0.91 7.01
N PHE A 332 0.88 -1.50 6.96
CA PHE A 332 2.16 -0.78 6.90
C PHE A 332 2.69 -0.60 5.48
N SER A 333 2.15 -1.31 4.49
CA SER A 333 2.45 -1.09 3.06
C SER A 333 1.67 0.08 2.48
N ALA A 334 0.38 0.18 2.81
CA ALA A 334 -0.49 1.29 2.43
C ALA A 334 0.09 2.69 2.72
N PRO A 335 0.65 2.99 3.92
CA PRO A 335 1.19 4.32 4.21
C PRO A 335 2.39 4.72 3.35
N TYR A 336 3.22 3.77 2.89
CA TYR A 336 4.27 4.10 1.92
C TYR A 336 3.66 4.63 0.62
N VAL A 337 2.60 3.98 0.13
CA VAL A 337 1.90 4.39 -1.09
C VAL A 337 1.11 5.70 -0.88
N ALA A 338 0.46 5.88 0.27
CA ALA A 338 -0.21 7.13 0.62
C ALA A 338 0.77 8.31 0.67
N GLY A 339 1.97 8.09 1.21
CA GLY A 339 3.06 9.05 1.15
C GLY A 339 3.49 9.37 -0.28
N VAL A 340 3.65 8.36 -1.15
CA VAL A 340 3.96 8.59 -2.57
C VAL A 340 2.85 9.36 -3.28
N ALA A 341 1.57 9.05 -2.99
CA ALA A 341 0.44 9.82 -3.51
C ALA A 341 0.51 11.29 -3.07
N ALA A 342 0.93 11.57 -1.83
CA ALA A 342 1.15 12.93 -1.37
C ALA A 342 2.31 13.62 -2.12
N LEU A 343 3.42 12.92 -2.36
CA LEU A 343 4.52 13.44 -3.17
C LEU A 343 4.06 13.79 -4.60
N VAL A 344 3.31 12.90 -5.24
CA VAL A 344 2.76 13.10 -6.59
C VAL A 344 1.79 14.28 -6.62
N ARG A 345 0.85 14.37 -5.67
CA ARG A 345 -0.11 15.48 -5.61
C ARG A 345 0.57 16.83 -5.40
N ALA A 346 1.59 16.91 -4.54
CA ALA A 346 2.36 18.14 -4.36
C ALA A 346 3.12 18.53 -5.64
N ARG A 347 3.67 17.55 -6.37
CA ARG A 347 4.41 17.79 -7.62
C ARG A 347 3.50 18.18 -8.78
N PHE A 348 2.35 17.52 -8.89
CA PHE A 348 1.40 17.65 -10.00
C PHE A 348 -0.01 17.96 -9.46
N PRO A 349 -0.23 19.18 -8.93
CA PRO A 349 -1.46 19.52 -8.20
C PRO A 349 -2.73 19.56 -9.07
N HIS A 350 -2.58 19.51 -10.40
CA HIS A 350 -3.68 19.50 -11.37
C HIS A 350 -4.19 18.09 -11.69
N LEU A 351 -3.46 17.03 -11.30
CA LEU A 351 -3.91 15.67 -11.56
C LEU A 351 -5.14 15.34 -10.72
N THR A 352 -6.07 14.65 -11.36
CA THR A 352 -7.20 14.02 -10.66
C THR A 352 -6.72 12.83 -9.83
N ALA A 353 -7.52 12.38 -8.87
CA ALA A 353 -7.23 11.21 -8.05
C ALA A 353 -6.98 9.96 -8.91
N ALA A 354 -7.80 9.75 -9.94
CA ALA A 354 -7.63 8.67 -10.89
C ALA A 354 -6.29 8.76 -11.66
N GLN A 355 -5.89 9.97 -12.07
CA GLN A 355 -4.59 10.18 -12.74
C GLN A 355 -3.40 9.97 -11.77
N VAL A 356 -3.54 10.34 -10.49
CA VAL A 356 -2.52 10.04 -9.47
C VAL A 356 -2.36 8.53 -9.28
N ILE A 357 -3.47 7.80 -9.18
CA ILE A 357 -3.46 6.32 -9.06
C ILE A 357 -2.81 5.71 -10.31
N HIS A 358 -3.29 6.08 -11.51
CA HIS A 358 -2.76 5.59 -12.78
C HIS A 358 -1.25 5.84 -12.91
N ARG A 359 -0.77 7.02 -12.51
CA ARG A 359 0.65 7.34 -12.49
C ARG A 359 1.44 6.45 -11.54
N ILE A 360 0.93 6.22 -10.33
CA ILE A 360 1.57 5.34 -9.35
C ILE A 360 1.66 3.92 -9.89
N GLU A 361 0.59 3.41 -10.49
CA GLU A 361 0.53 2.09 -11.12
C GLU A 361 1.52 1.98 -12.29
N LEU A 362 1.47 2.91 -13.26
CA LEU A 362 2.34 2.90 -14.44
C LEU A 362 3.83 3.03 -14.12
N THR A 363 4.18 3.67 -13.01
CA THR A 363 5.57 3.89 -12.63
C THR A 363 6.08 2.86 -11.61
N ALA A 364 5.22 1.94 -11.17
CA ALA A 364 5.60 0.87 -10.28
C ALA A 364 6.63 -0.08 -10.91
N SER A 365 7.32 -0.82 -10.05
CA SER A 365 8.29 -1.84 -10.45
C SER A 365 7.55 -3.13 -10.82
N HIS A 366 7.08 -3.18 -12.08
CA HIS A 366 6.21 -4.23 -12.58
C HIS A 366 6.73 -5.66 -12.37
N PRO A 367 5.90 -6.60 -11.88
CA PRO A 367 6.26 -8.00 -11.83
C PRO A 367 6.45 -8.59 -13.23
N ALA A 368 7.21 -9.67 -13.31
CA ALA A 368 7.32 -10.51 -14.49
C ALA A 368 6.04 -11.35 -14.70
N ALA A 369 4.92 -10.68 -14.97
CA ALA A 369 3.61 -11.25 -15.20
C ALA A 369 2.99 -10.71 -16.50
N PRO A 370 2.01 -11.40 -17.10
CA PRO A 370 1.27 -10.86 -18.24
C PRO A 370 0.75 -9.46 -17.96
N ASN A 371 0.93 -8.54 -18.92
CA ASN A 371 0.58 -7.12 -18.79
C ASN A 371 1.27 -6.38 -17.63
N GLY A 372 2.34 -6.93 -17.05
CA GLY A 372 3.04 -6.33 -15.92
C GLY A 372 2.24 -6.30 -14.63
N ARG A 373 1.19 -7.14 -14.48
CA ARG A 373 0.31 -7.14 -13.31
C ARG A 373 0.04 -8.56 -12.82
N ASN A 374 -0.03 -8.76 -11.50
CA ASN A 374 -0.63 -9.97 -10.91
C ASN A 374 -1.49 -9.63 -9.67
N ASP A 375 -2.22 -10.61 -9.15
CA ASP A 375 -3.15 -10.39 -8.03
C ASP A 375 -2.47 -10.26 -6.66
N TYR A 376 -1.17 -10.51 -6.55
CA TYR A 376 -0.42 -10.38 -5.29
C TYR A 376 0.11 -8.96 -5.07
N VAL A 377 0.69 -8.37 -6.11
CA VAL A 377 1.39 -7.07 -6.02
C VAL A 377 0.82 -6.02 -6.98
N GLY A 378 -0.26 -6.33 -7.69
CA GLY A 378 -0.81 -5.46 -8.72
C GLY A 378 0.22 -5.19 -9.80
N TYR A 379 0.40 -3.92 -10.17
CA TYR A 379 1.45 -3.41 -11.06
C TYR A 379 2.84 -3.38 -10.42
N GLY A 380 3.01 -3.95 -9.22
CA GLY A 380 4.30 -4.13 -8.57
C GLY A 380 4.58 -3.12 -7.46
N MET A 381 5.83 -3.11 -7.00
CA MET A 381 6.24 -2.26 -5.89
C MET A 381 6.22 -0.78 -6.29
N VAL A 382 5.61 0.06 -5.46
CA VAL A 382 5.58 1.51 -5.64
C VAL A 382 7.00 2.07 -5.81
N ASN A 383 7.18 2.99 -6.75
CA ASN A 383 8.47 3.63 -7.03
C ASN A 383 8.34 5.16 -6.87
N PRO A 384 8.69 5.71 -5.69
CA PRO A 384 8.55 7.14 -5.41
C PRO A 384 9.26 8.04 -6.41
N VAL A 385 10.49 7.68 -6.81
CA VAL A 385 11.30 8.49 -7.73
C VAL A 385 10.66 8.51 -9.11
N ALA A 386 10.29 7.35 -9.66
CA ALA A 386 9.64 7.28 -10.97
C ALA A 386 8.28 8.01 -10.95
N ALA A 387 7.50 7.85 -9.88
CA ALA A 387 6.19 8.49 -9.73
C ALA A 387 6.27 10.03 -9.80
N VAL A 388 7.35 10.65 -9.30
CA VAL A 388 7.51 12.12 -9.35
C VAL A 388 8.31 12.64 -10.53
N THR A 389 8.95 11.77 -11.32
CA THR A 389 9.88 12.18 -12.40
C THR A 389 9.49 11.71 -13.81
N ALA A 390 8.70 10.65 -13.95
CA ALA A 390 8.30 10.13 -15.25
C ALA A 390 7.54 11.18 -16.06
N VAL A 391 7.78 11.23 -17.36
CA VAL A 391 6.98 12.06 -18.28
C VAL A 391 5.93 11.17 -18.90
N LEU A 392 4.66 11.38 -18.54
CA LEU A 392 3.52 10.66 -19.10
C LEU A 392 2.87 11.53 -20.19
N PRO A 393 2.87 11.10 -21.47
CA PRO A 393 2.33 11.90 -22.58
C PRO A 393 0.88 12.35 -22.36
N GLU A 394 0.05 11.50 -21.76
CA GLU A 394 -1.37 11.76 -21.47
C GLU A 394 -1.60 12.92 -20.48
N GLU A 395 -0.61 13.25 -19.65
CA GLU A 395 -0.69 14.38 -18.71
C GLU A 395 -0.19 15.70 -19.30
N SER A 396 0.47 15.63 -20.46
CA SER A 396 1.10 16.80 -21.11
C SER A 396 0.13 17.56 -22.04
N GLY A 397 -1.16 17.19 -22.06
CA GLY A 397 -2.17 17.80 -22.95
C GLY A 397 -2.01 17.47 -24.44
N GLY A 398 -1.09 16.55 -24.78
CA GLY A 398 -0.93 16.01 -26.12
C GLY A 398 -1.96 14.92 -26.40
N THR A 399 -2.44 14.86 -27.64
CA THR A 399 -3.34 13.82 -28.17
C THR A 399 -3.05 12.43 -27.61
N ALA A 400 -4.13 11.72 -27.25
CA ALA A 400 -4.16 10.36 -26.69
C ALA A 400 -3.02 9.46 -27.20
N ALA A 401 -2.48 8.64 -26.28
CA ALA A 401 -1.49 7.62 -26.57
C ALA A 401 -1.85 6.86 -27.87
N PRO A 402 -0.87 6.55 -28.74
CA PRO A 402 -1.14 5.83 -29.96
C PRO A 402 -1.92 4.55 -29.64
N THR A 403 -3.10 4.40 -30.24
CA THR A 403 -4.10 3.34 -30.00
C THR A 403 -3.59 1.94 -30.38
N ARG A 404 -2.33 1.85 -30.78
CA ARG A 404 -1.68 0.63 -31.21
C ARG A 404 -0.26 0.69 -30.69
N ALA A 405 0.08 -0.22 -29.78
CA ALA A 405 1.46 -0.62 -29.64
C ALA A 405 1.93 -1.01 -31.04
N THR A 406 2.80 -0.20 -31.67
CA THR A 406 3.64 -0.71 -32.74
C THR A 406 4.32 -1.92 -32.13
N SER A 407 3.96 -3.11 -32.61
CA SER A 407 4.67 -4.33 -32.26
C SER A 407 6.16 -4.00 -32.37
N LEU A 408 6.88 -4.06 -31.26
CA LEU A 408 8.33 -4.05 -31.32
C LEU A 408 8.71 -5.11 -32.36
N PRO A 409 9.65 -4.83 -33.27
CA PRO A 409 10.15 -5.86 -34.15
C PRO A 409 10.52 -7.03 -33.26
N VAL A 410 9.90 -8.19 -33.51
CA VAL A 410 10.21 -9.43 -32.79
C VAL A 410 11.73 -9.55 -32.87
N LEU A 411 12.40 -9.36 -31.74
CA LEU A 411 13.83 -9.65 -31.67
C LEU A 411 13.94 -11.07 -32.18
N PRO A 412 14.77 -11.34 -33.22
CA PRO A 412 14.93 -12.69 -33.72
C PRO A 412 15.21 -13.56 -32.50
N SER A 413 14.38 -14.60 -32.30
CA SER A 413 14.58 -15.56 -31.23
C SER A 413 16.06 -15.87 -31.21
N ALA A 414 16.72 -15.64 -30.07
CA ALA A 414 18.14 -15.89 -29.95
C ALA A 414 18.40 -17.24 -30.60
N THR A 415 19.08 -17.24 -31.75
CA THR A 415 19.45 -18.48 -32.42
C THR A 415 20.32 -19.15 -31.39
N GLY A 416 19.74 -20.09 -30.65
CA GLY A 416 20.41 -20.74 -29.55
C GLY A 416 21.69 -21.30 -30.13
N SER A 417 22.81 -20.65 -29.86
CA SER A 417 24.08 -21.15 -30.33
C SER A 417 24.31 -22.40 -29.51
N ASP A 418 24.02 -23.55 -30.11
CA ASP A 418 24.20 -24.88 -29.55
C ASP A 418 25.67 -25.12 -29.12
N HIS A 419 26.56 -24.19 -29.46
CA HIS A 419 27.95 -24.10 -29.01
C HIS A 419 28.11 -24.30 -27.51
N GLY A 420 27.31 -23.64 -26.66
CA GLY A 420 27.42 -23.81 -25.20
C GLY A 420 27.12 -25.24 -24.76
N ARG A 421 26.07 -25.85 -25.35
CA ARG A 421 25.65 -27.23 -25.10
C ARG A 421 26.65 -28.25 -25.67
N GLN A 422 27.19 -27.99 -26.85
CA GLN A 422 28.21 -28.85 -27.49
C GLN A 422 29.54 -28.81 -26.74
N VAL A 423 29.95 -27.64 -26.23
CA VAL A 423 31.14 -27.51 -25.37
C VAL A 423 30.95 -28.30 -24.07
N ALA A 424 29.79 -28.17 -23.42
CA ALA A 424 29.48 -28.93 -22.21
C ALA A 424 29.52 -30.45 -22.45
N LEU A 425 28.89 -30.93 -23.53
CA LEU A 425 28.89 -32.36 -23.88
C LEU A 425 30.29 -32.90 -24.18
N ARG A 426 31.12 -32.14 -24.90
CA ARG A 426 32.51 -32.54 -25.18
C ARG A 426 33.35 -32.59 -23.91
N ALA A 427 33.21 -31.61 -23.02
CA ALA A 427 33.92 -31.58 -21.74
C ALA A 427 33.53 -32.77 -20.85
N SER A 428 32.23 -33.11 -20.79
CA SER A 428 31.76 -34.29 -20.06
C SER A 428 32.33 -35.59 -20.62
N LEU A 429 32.39 -35.73 -21.95
CA LEU A 429 32.92 -36.93 -22.60
C LEU A 429 34.43 -37.11 -22.32
N ILE A 430 35.22 -36.02 -22.43
CA ILE A 430 36.65 -36.02 -22.11
C ILE A 430 36.87 -36.45 -20.65
N THR A 431 36.11 -35.86 -19.72
CA THR A 431 36.20 -36.19 -18.29
C THR A 431 35.91 -37.67 -18.04
N LEU A 432 34.86 -38.22 -18.67
CA LEU A 432 34.51 -39.63 -18.54
C LEU A 432 35.61 -40.54 -19.09
N THR A 433 36.20 -40.22 -20.25
CA THR A 433 37.31 -41.00 -20.80
C THR A 433 38.55 -40.98 -19.91
N LEU A 434 38.88 -39.85 -19.29
CA LEU A 434 40.00 -39.75 -18.36
C LEU A 434 39.75 -40.58 -17.10
N LEU A 435 38.53 -40.60 -16.57
CA LEU A 435 38.15 -41.43 -15.42
C LEU A 435 38.24 -42.93 -15.74
N ILE A 436 37.80 -43.36 -16.93
CA ILE A 436 37.92 -44.75 -17.36
C ILE A 436 39.40 -45.13 -17.53
N ALA A 437 40.21 -44.30 -18.17
CA ALA A 437 41.64 -44.55 -18.33
C ALA A 437 42.36 -44.64 -16.97
N PHE A 438 41.99 -43.78 -16.01
CA PHE A 438 42.49 -43.84 -14.64
C PHE A 438 42.07 -45.15 -13.94
N ALA A 439 40.82 -45.57 -14.07
CA ALA A 439 40.35 -46.82 -13.48
C ALA A 439 41.08 -48.04 -14.05
N VAL A 440 41.29 -48.10 -15.37
CA VAL A 440 42.01 -49.18 -16.05
C VAL A 440 43.50 -49.20 -15.64
N THR A 441 44.14 -48.04 -15.56
CA THR A 441 45.55 -47.94 -15.10
C THR A 441 45.69 -48.32 -13.62
N ALA A 442 44.74 -47.94 -12.77
CA ALA A 442 44.71 -48.37 -11.37
C ALA A 442 44.50 -49.88 -11.23
N GLN A 443 43.61 -50.47 -12.03
CA GLN A 443 43.33 -51.90 -12.00
C GLN A 443 44.51 -52.73 -12.51
N THR A 444 45.16 -52.30 -13.60
CA THR A 444 46.37 -52.96 -14.13
C THR A 444 47.57 -52.85 -13.18
N ARG A 445 47.72 -51.73 -12.45
CA ARG A 445 48.72 -51.61 -11.38
C ARG A 445 48.43 -52.58 -10.23
N ARG A 446 47.16 -52.72 -9.82
CA ARG A 446 46.74 -53.67 -8.78
C ARG A 446 46.94 -55.14 -9.19
N THR A 447 46.71 -55.50 -10.44
CA THR A 447 46.96 -56.88 -10.91
C THR A 447 48.44 -57.18 -11.02
N ARG A 448 49.26 -56.23 -11.49
CA ARG A 448 50.73 -56.38 -11.50
C ARG A 448 51.33 -56.49 -10.10
N SER A 449 50.85 -55.73 -9.13
CA SER A 449 51.32 -55.83 -7.74
C SER A 449 50.94 -57.17 -7.09
N ARG A 450 49.74 -57.70 -7.38
CA ARG A 450 49.34 -59.06 -6.96
C ARG A 450 50.21 -60.14 -7.59
N ALA A 451 50.45 -60.09 -8.89
CA ALA A 451 51.31 -61.05 -9.59
C ALA A 451 52.78 -61.02 -9.11
N ALA A 452 53.30 -59.83 -8.75
CA ALA A 452 54.62 -59.69 -8.15
C ALA A 452 54.68 -60.28 -6.73
N SER A 453 53.61 -60.12 -5.94
CA SER A 453 53.50 -60.71 -4.59
C SER A 453 53.38 -62.24 -4.62
N GLU A 454 52.77 -62.83 -5.65
CA GLU A 454 52.69 -64.28 -5.80
C GLU A 454 54.01 -64.89 -6.28
N ARG A 455 54.76 -64.21 -7.16
CA ARG A 455 56.12 -64.64 -7.53
C ARG A 455 57.12 -64.60 -6.37
N ALA A 456 56.98 -63.65 -5.45
CA ALA A 456 57.81 -63.58 -4.25
C ALA A 456 57.52 -64.71 -3.22
N LYS A 457 56.37 -65.38 -3.31
CA LYS A 457 56.02 -66.55 -2.47
C LYS A 457 56.44 -67.90 -3.08
N GLY A 458 56.89 -67.94 -4.34
CA GLY A 458 57.30 -69.16 -5.04
C GLY A 458 58.81 -69.42 -5.03
N HIS A 459 59.59 -68.71 -4.21
CA HIS A 459 61.04 -68.88 -4.10
C HIS A 459 61.43 -69.14 -2.65
N ASP A 460 61.01 -70.30 -2.14
CA ASP A 460 61.60 -70.92 -0.95
C ASP A 460 62.47 -72.08 -1.45
N PRO A 461 63.81 -71.98 -1.39
CA PRO A 461 64.69 -73.05 -1.84
C PRO A 461 64.75 -74.18 -0.81
N ASP A 462 64.47 -75.41 -1.26
CA ASP A 462 64.65 -76.63 -0.48
C ASP A 462 66.06 -76.71 0.15
N PRO A 463 66.17 -77.02 1.45
CA PRO A 463 67.46 -77.21 2.10
C PRO A 463 68.11 -78.53 1.65
N VAL A 464 69.32 -78.41 1.13
CA VAL A 464 70.23 -79.51 0.77
C VAL A 464 70.77 -80.18 2.06
N HIS A 465 70.49 -81.47 2.23
CA HIS A 465 71.20 -82.38 3.14
C HIS A 465 72.57 -82.78 2.52
N PRO A 466 73.63 -82.93 3.34
CA PRO A 466 73.88 -84.18 4.07
C PRO A 466 73.75 -84.08 5.59
#